data_AF-A0A3C0GCT2-F1
#
_entry.id   AF-A0A3C0GCT2-F1
#
_cell.length_a   1.000
_cell.length_b   1.000
_cell.length_c   1.000
_cell.angle_alpha   90.00
_cell.angle_beta   90.00
_cell.angle_gamma   90.00
#
_symmetry.space_group_name_H-M   'P 1'
#
loop_
_entity.id
_entity.type
_entity.pdbx_description
1 polymer ?
#
loop_
_entity_poly.entity_id
_entity_poly.type
_entity_poly.pdbx_seq_one_letter_code
_entity_poly.pdbx_strand_id
1 'polypeptide(L)' 'MTLKDYMLEKKIKSYGRLAQLLGIKHSKIVQRWCLPFDHKERVIPSPVYMDRIIKATQGAVMPNDFYIQKEE' A
#
# COMPACT_ATOMS: atom_id res chain seq x y z
N MET A 1 5.01 7.00 5.96
CA MET A 1 4.39 7.18 4.63
C MET A 1 3.53 5.97 4.40
N THR A 2 2.20 6.09 4.46
CA THR A 2 1.36 4.93 4.16
C THR A 2 1.29 4.68 2.65
N LEU A 3 0.84 3.50 2.24
CA LEU A 3 0.62 3.21 0.83
C LEU A 3 -0.44 4.13 0.20
N LYS A 4 -1.40 4.59 1.02
CA LYS A 4 -2.41 5.59 0.63
C LYS A 4 -1.78 6.96 0.40
N ASP A 5 -0.89 7.40 1.29
CA ASP A 5 -0.18 8.67 1.14
C ASP A 5 0.69 8.66 -0.11
N TYR A 6 1.39 7.56 -0.37
CA TYR A 6 2.16 7.37 -1.60
C TYR A 6 1.29 7.49 -2.86
N MET A 7 0.07 6.94 -2.85
CA MET A 7 -0.87 7.11 -3.96
C MET A 7 -1.22 8.59 -4.19
N LEU A 8 -1.47 9.34 -3.12
CA LEU A 8 -1.81 10.76 -3.20
C LEU A 8 -0.62 11.57 -3.72
N GLU A 9 0.58 11.35 -3.20
CA GLU A 9 1.81 12.01 -3.62
C GLU A 9 2.10 11.77 -5.11
N LYS A 10 1.98 10.51 -5.57
CA LYS A 10 2.20 10.14 -6.97
C LYS A 10 1.00 10.38 -7.88
N LYS A 11 -0.06 11.04 -7.39
CA LYS A 11 -1.30 11.33 -8.14
C LYS A 11 -1.93 10.07 -8.78
N ILE A 12 -1.81 8.92 -8.11
CA ILE A 12 -2.40 7.66 -8.55
C ILE A 12 -3.90 7.69 -8.24
N LYS A 13 -4.71 7.89 -9.29
CA LYS A 13 -6.15 8.16 -9.16
C LYS A 13 -7.01 6.94 -8.82
N SER A 14 -6.48 5.71 -8.88
CA SER A 14 -7.27 4.50 -8.61
C SER A 14 -6.44 3.33 -8.07
N TYR A 15 -7.07 2.47 -7.27
CA TYR A 15 -6.45 1.23 -6.79
C TYR A 15 -6.13 0.24 -7.90
N GLY A 16 -6.86 0.29 -9.02
CA GLY A 16 -6.54 -0.48 -10.22
C GLY A 16 -5.20 -0.07 -10.83
N ARG A 17 -4.90 1.24 -10.84
CA ARG A 17 -3.63 1.74 -11.33
C ARG A 17 -2.48 1.41 -10.38
N LEU A 18 -2.71 1.49 -9.06
CA LEU A 18 -1.72 1.02 -8.08
C LEU A 18 -1.48 -0.49 -8.22
N ALA A 19 -2.52 -1.29 -8.42
CA ALA A 19 -2.38 -2.73 -8.63
C ALA A 19 -1.54 -3.04 -9.89
N GLN A 20 -1.75 -2.32 -10.99
CA GLN A 20 -0.91 -2.43 -12.19
C GLN A 20 0.55 -2.09 -11.89
N LEU A 21 0.81 -1.00 -11.16
CA LEU A 21 2.16 -0.60 -10.77
C LEU A 21 2.86 -1.68 -9.92
N LEU A 22 2.12 -2.33 -9.03
CA LEU A 22 2.61 -3.40 -8.15
C LEU A 22 2.64 -4.79 -8.82
N GLY A 23 2.22 -4.90 -10.09
CA GLY A 23 2.12 -6.18 -10.80
C GLY A 23 1.09 -7.15 -10.21
N ILE A 24 0.00 -6.61 -9.64
CA ILE A 24 -1.07 -7.35 -8.97
C ILE A 24 -2.34 -7.33 -9.83
N LYS A 25 -2.97 -8.48 -10.01
CA LYS A 25 -4.21 -8.62 -10.81
C LYS A 25 -5.45 -8.05 -10.11
N HIS A 26 -5.52 -8.16 -8.79
CA HIS A 26 -6.72 -7.82 -8.02
C HIS A 26 -6.58 -6.45 -7.34
N SER A 27 -7.33 -5.44 -7.79
CA SER A 27 -7.31 -4.11 -7.16
C SER A 27 -7.89 -4.07 -5.75
N LYS A 28 -8.81 -4.99 -5.42
CA LYS A 28 -9.47 -5.06 -4.12
C LYS A 28 -8.50 -5.38 -2.96
N ILE A 29 -7.46 -6.19 -3.20
CA ILE A 29 -6.45 -6.47 -2.15
C ILE A 29 -5.61 -5.23 -1.85
N VAL A 30 -5.27 -4.47 -2.90
CA VAL A 30 -4.51 -3.22 -2.79
C VAL A 30 -5.30 -2.16 -2.05
N GLN A 31 -6.60 -2.05 -2.32
CA GLN A 31 -7.49 -1.18 -1.56
C GLN A 31 -7.43 -1.48 -0.06
N ARG A 32 -7.44 -2.77 0.32
CA ARG A 32 -7.39 -3.17 1.74
C ARG A 32 -6.10 -2.80 2.45
N TRP A 33 -4.99 -2.72 1.72
CA TRP A 33 -3.69 -2.27 2.25
C TRP A 33 -3.64 -0.76 2.50
N CYS A 34 -4.49 0.00 1.81
CA CYS A 34 -4.61 1.45 1.97
C CYS A 34 -5.65 1.86 3.03
N LEU A 35 -6.28 0.90 3.71
CA LEU A 35 -7.28 1.18 4.75
C LEU A 35 -6.60 1.68 6.04
N PRO A 36 -7.29 2.54 6.83
CA PRO A 36 -6.83 3.00 8.15
C PRO A 36 -6.59 1.83 9.12
N PHE A 37 -5.68 2.02 10.09
CA PHE A 37 -5.28 0.99 11.06
C PHE A 37 -6.46 0.31 11.78
N ASP A 38 -7.50 1.08 12.12
CA ASP A 38 -8.68 0.58 12.84
C ASP A 38 -9.74 -0.07 11.95
N HIS A 39 -9.55 -0.09 10.63
CA HIS A 39 -10.55 -0.62 9.71
C HIS A 39 -10.57 -2.16 9.73
N LYS A 40 -11.73 -2.77 9.98
CA LYS A 40 -11.88 -4.24 10.13
C LYS A 40 -11.39 -5.06 8.93
N GLU A 41 -11.55 -4.54 7.72
CA GLU A 41 -11.07 -5.21 6.48
C GLU A 41 -9.61 -4.91 6.13
N ARG A 42 -8.88 -4.15 6.96
CA ARG A 42 -7.47 -3.88 6.72
C ARG A 42 -6.69 -5.18 6.81
N VAL A 43 -5.79 -5.36 5.85
CA VAL A 43 -4.88 -6.51 5.82
C VAL A 43 -3.47 -6.02 5.55
N ILE A 44 -2.48 -6.79 6.02
CA ILE A 44 -1.08 -6.52 5.76
C ILE A 44 -0.65 -7.33 4.52
N PRO A 45 0.12 -6.75 3.58
CA PRO A 45 0.65 -7.49 2.44
C PRO A 45 1.49 -8.70 2.88
N SER A 46 1.37 -9.83 2.17
CA SER A 46 2.29 -10.96 2.37
C SER A 46 3.72 -10.57 1.97
N PRO A 47 4.76 -11.31 2.41
CA PRO A 47 6.16 -10.97 2.10
C PRO A 47 6.44 -10.77 0.60
N VAL A 48 5.81 -11.58 -0.25
CA VAL A 48 5.94 -11.48 -1.72
C VAL A 48 5.41 -10.14 -2.25
N TYR A 49 4.29 -9.67 -1.73
CA TYR A 49 3.74 -8.37 -2.13
C TYR A 49 4.44 -7.20 -1.47
N MET A 50 4.94 -7.39 -0.25
CA MET A 50 5.75 -6.40 0.45
C MET A 50 7.01 -6.05 -0.34
N ASP A 51 7.75 -7.06 -0.81
CA ASP A 51 8.92 -6.86 -1.68
C ASP A 51 8.58 -6.06 -2.95
N ARG A 52 7.43 -6.34 -3.58
CA ARG A 52 6.97 -5.57 -4.75
C ARG A 52 6.64 -4.13 -4.42
N ILE A 53 6.00 -3.87 -3.27
CA ILE A 53 5.69 -2.52 -2.81
C ILE A 53 6.98 -1.75 -2.59
N ILE A 54 7.96 -2.33 -1.89
CA ILE A 54 9.25 -1.69 -1.64
C ILE A 54 9.94 -1.33 -2.96
N LYS A 55 10.02 -2.28 -3.91
CA LYS A 55 10.64 -2.06 -5.22
C LYS A 55 9.92 -0.99 -6.04
N ALA A 56 8.59 -1.05 -6.12
CA ALA A 56 7.79 -0.12 -6.92
C ALA A 56 7.75 1.29 -6.33
N THR A 57 7.87 1.42 -5.00
CA THR A 57 7.90 2.70 -4.30
C THR A 57 9.32 3.22 -4.07
N GLN A 58 10.35 2.48 -4.49
CA GLN A 58 11.76 2.79 -4.27
C GLN A 58 12.09 3.05 -2.79
N GLY A 59 11.47 2.26 -1.90
CA GLY A 59 11.66 2.40 -0.45
C GLY A 59 10.86 3.54 0.20
N ALA A 60 10.02 4.27 -0.54
CA ALA A 60 9.15 5.30 0.04
C ALA A 60 8.08 4.70 0.97
N VAL A 61 7.67 3.44 0.71
CA VAL A 61 6.79 2.67 1.61
C VAL A 61 7.54 1.44 2.07
N MET A 62 7.65 1.28 3.39
CA MET A 62 8.40 0.22 4.05
C MET A 62 7.48 -0.68 4.89
N PRO A 63 7.91 -1.91 5.28
CA PRO A 63 7.07 -2.84 6.03
C PRO A 63 6.51 -2.24 7.33
N ASN A 64 7.32 -1.48 8.06
CA ASN A 64 6.92 -0.80 9.29
C ASN A 64 5.76 0.19 9.09
N ASP A 65 5.60 0.80 7.91
CA ASP A 65 4.45 1.66 7.61
C ASP A 65 3.11 0.89 7.60
N PHE A 66 3.13 -0.45 7.60
CA PHE A 66 1.95 -1.32 7.77
C PHE A 66 1.75 -1.83 9.20
N TYR A 67 2.68 -1.63 10.12
CA TYR A 67 2.56 -2.11 11.51
C TYR A 67 2.46 -0.97 12.52
N ILE A 68 3.02 0.19 12.19
CA ILE A 68 3.14 1.32 13.11
C ILE A 68 2.33 2.49 12.56
N GLN A 69 1.30 2.89 13.30
CA GLN A 69 0.67 4.18 13.09
C GLN A 69 1.62 5.24 13.63
N LYS A 70 2.14 6.10 12.75
CA LYS A 70 2.96 7.24 13.17
C LYS A 70 2.00 8.32 13.62
N GLU A 71 2.09 8.73 14.89
CA GLU A 71 1.48 9.97 15.36
C GLU A 71 2.17 11.14 14.64
N GLU A 72 1.37 12.08 14.13
CA GLU A 72 1.87 13.32 13.50
C GLU A 72 2.38 14.31 14.54
#